data_AF-A0A5E4F509-F1
#
_entry.id   AF-A0A5E4F509-F1
#
_cell.length_a   1.000
_cell.length_b   1.000
_cell.length_c   1.000
_cell.angle_alpha   90.00
_cell.angle_beta   90.00
_cell.angle_gamma   90.00
#
_symmetry.space_group_name_H-M   'P 1'
#
loop_
_entity.id
_entity.type
_entity.pdbx_description
1 polymer ?
#
loop_
_entity_poly.entity_id
_entity_poly.type
_entity_poly.pdbx_seq_one_letter_code
_entity_poly.pdbx_strand_id
1 'polypeptide(L)'
;MVSDVQSSLPIRPATKAEQMRECLRSLKQNHKEDDAKVKRAFQTLLTFVGNVARNPDEEKYRKIRLTNQSFQDRVGSFKGGIEFLELCEFERVEGSEFLFLPRDKVDMAVLNSAGSELDSAIKNPFFGVL
;
A
#
# COMPACT_ATOMS: atom_id res chain seq x y z
N MET A 1 -13.81 -2.74 -33.05
CA MET A 1 -12.98 -2.04 -32.05
C MET A 1 -13.91 -1.42 -31.03
N VAL A 2 -14.24 -2.15 -29.97
CA VAL A 2 -14.77 -1.57 -28.74
C VAL A 2 -14.02 -2.31 -27.64
N SER A 3 -12.98 -1.68 -27.12
CA SER A 3 -12.33 -2.15 -25.90
C SER A 3 -13.07 -1.48 -24.77
N ASP A 4 -13.65 -2.31 -23.92
CA ASP A 4 -14.52 -1.98 -22.81
C ASP A 4 -13.98 -0.82 -21.96
N VAL A 5 -14.82 0.20 -21.81
CA VAL A 5 -14.67 1.21 -20.76
C VAL A 5 -14.94 0.50 -19.44
N GLN A 6 -13.88 0.09 -18.75
CA GLN A 6 -13.97 -0.37 -17.38
C GLN A 6 -14.32 0.82 -16.49
N SER A 7 -15.61 1.12 -16.42
CA SER A 7 -16.20 2.08 -15.49
C SER A 7 -16.00 1.54 -14.07
N SER A 8 -14.96 2.01 -13.38
CA SER A 8 -14.73 1.68 -11.98
C SER A 8 -15.76 2.43 -11.13
N LEU A 9 -16.82 1.74 -10.74
CA LEU A 9 -17.65 2.18 -9.62
C LEU A 9 -16.75 2.37 -8.38
N PRO A 10 -17.07 3.31 -7.47
CA PRO A 10 -16.31 3.49 -6.25
C PRO A 10 -16.30 2.19 -5.45
N ILE A 11 -15.12 1.55 -5.36
CA ILE A 11 -14.92 0.34 -4.55
C ILE A 11 -15.09 0.76 -3.09
N ARG A 12 -16.00 0.09 -2.38
CA ARG A 12 -16.30 0.41 -0.98
C ARG A 12 -15.04 0.17 -0.11
N PRO A 13 -14.82 0.98 0.93
CA PRO A 13 -13.68 0.82 1.84
C PRO A 13 -13.52 -0.61 2.41
N ALA A 14 -14.64 -1.30 2.68
CA ALA A 14 -14.61 -2.69 3.15
C ALA A 14 -13.94 -3.65 2.15
N THR A 15 -14.25 -3.54 0.85
CA THR A 15 -13.64 -4.36 -0.19
C THR A 15 -12.16 -4.03 -0.39
N LYS A 16 -11.79 -2.75 -0.26
CA LYS A 16 -10.37 -2.36 -0.28
C LYS A 16 -9.59 -2.93 0.91
N ALA A 17 -10.18 -2.94 2.11
CA ALA A 17 -9.55 -3.53 3.29
C ALA A 17 -9.30 -5.04 3.12
N GLU A 18 -10.23 -5.77 2.51
CA GLU A 18 -10.05 -7.18 2.15
C GLU A 18 -8.90 -7.37 1.15
N GLN A 19 -8.88 -6.56 0.08
CA GLN A 19 -7.79 -6.58 -0.92
C GLN A 19 -6.43 -6.27 -0.30
N MET A 20 -6.36 -5.26 0.58
CA MET A 20 -5.16 -4.92 1.33
C MET A 20 -4.67 -6.10 2.17
N ARG A 21 -5.59 -6.78 2.87
CA ARG A 21 -5.26 -7.97 3.67
C ARG A 21 -4.67 -9.09 2.82
N GLU A 22 -5.21 -9.32 1.62
CA GLU A 22 -4.67 -10.31 0.68
C GLU A 22 -3.30 -9.91 0.13
N CYS A 23 -3.06 -8.62 -0.18
CA CYS A 23 -1.72 -8.13 -0.55
C CYS A 23 -0.69 -8.41 0.55
N LEU A 24 -1.03 -8.10 1.80
CA LEU A 24 -0.15 -8.33 2.96
C LEU A 24 0.07 -9.83 3.22
N ARG A 25 -0.97 -10.65 3.07
CA ARG A 25 -0.87 -12.11 3.19
C ARG A 25 0.06 -12.68 2.13
N SER A 26 -0.13 -12.31 0.86
CA SER A 26 0.72 -12.75 -0.25
C SER A 26 2.18 -12.36 -0.02
N LEU A 27 2.43 -11.12 0.42
CA LEU A 27 3.77 -10.66 0.77
C LEU A 27 4.40 -11.54 1.85
N LYS A 28 3.67 -11.85 2.94
CA LYS A 28 4.18 -12.72 4.00
C LYS A 28 4.44 -14.14 3.51
N GLN A 29 3.52 -14.74 2.76
CA GLN A 29 3.64 -16.12 2.28
C GLN A 29 4.82 -16.30 1.32
N ASN A 30 5.08 -15.32 0.44
CA ASN A 30 6.21 -15.34 -0.49
C ASN A 30 7.57 -15.12 0.18
N HIS A 31 7.57 -14.66 1.43
CA HIS A 31 8.78 -14.36 2.22
C HIS A 31 8.73 -14.99 3.62
N LYS A 32 8.07 -16.15 3.76
CA LYS A 32 7.81 -16.84 5.05
C LYS A 32 9.06 -17.23 5.84
N GLU A 33 10.21 -17.27 5.16
CA GLU A 33 11.51 -17.63 5.72
C GLU A 33 12.31 -16.41 6.20
N ASP A 34 11.81 -15.19 5.97
CA ASP A 34 12.42 -13.93 6.42
C ASP A 34 11.38 -13.00 7.06
N ASP A 35 10.91 -13.36 8.25
CA ASP A 35 9.96 -12.58 9.04
C ASP A 35 10.45 -11.15 9.32
N ALA A 36 11.77 -10.96 9.46
CA ALA A 36 12.35 -9.64 9.68
C ALA A 36 12.15 -8.74 8.46
N LYS A 37 12.34 -9.28 7.25
CA LYS A 37 12.08 -8.57 5.99
C LYS A 37 10.59 -8.25 5.81
N VAL A 38 9.70 -9.21 6.08
CA VAL A 38 8.24 -8.99 6.04
C VAL A 38 7.84 -7.87 7.00
N LYS A 39 8.32 -7.92 8.25
CA LYS A 39 7.99 -6.89 9.25
C LYS A 39 8.48 -5.50 8.84
N ARG A 40 9.70 -5.39 8.27
CA ARG A 40 10.23 -4.11 7.75
C ARG A 40 9.39 -3.58 6.59
N ALA A 41 8.88 -4.45 5.72
CA ALA A 41 7.99 -4.07 4.63
C ALA A 41 6.71 -3.44 5.18
N PHE A 42 6.04 -4.12 6.10
CA PHE A 42 4.80 -3.62 6.72
C PHE A 42 5.02 -2.31 7.48
N GLN A 43 6.11 -2.18 8.22
CA GLN A 43 6.46 -0.92 8.91
C GLN A 43 6.71 0.23 7.93
N THR A 44 7.32 -0.06 6.77
CA THR A 44 7.58 0.95 5.74
C THR A 44 6.27 1.41 5.09
N LEU A 45 5.38 0.48 4.74
CA LEU A 45 4.03 0.78 4.26
C LEU A 45 3.25 1.62 5.28
N LEU A 46 3.29 1.23 6.56
CA LEU A 46 2.62 1.95 7.65
C LEU A 46 3.14 3.37 7.81
N THR A 47 4.44 3.57 7.59
CA THR A 47 5.05 4.89 7.62
C THR A 47 4.51 5.77 6.49
N PHE A 48 4.39 5.26 5.26
CA PHE A 48 3.87 6.05 4.14
C PHE A 48 2.41 6.47 4.37
N VAL A 49 1.51 5.51 4.65
CA VAL A 49 0.08 5.83 4.86
C VAL A 49 -0.13 6.68 6.12
N GLY A 50 0.61 6.40 7.19
CA GLY A 50 0.52 7.16 8.45
C GLY A 50 1.04 8.59 8.35
N ASN A 51 2.05 8.84 7.51
CA ASN A 51 2.54 10.19 7.28
C ASN A 51 1.53 11.04 6.51
N VAL A 52 0.91 10.47 5.47
CA VAL A 52 -0.18 11.15 4.74
C VAL A 52 -1.37 11.40 5.66
N ALA A 53 -1.82 10.39 6.41
CA ALA A 53 -2.98 10.52 7.28
C ALA A 53 -2.81 11.63 8.34
N ARG A 54 -1.58 11.82 8.85
CA ARG A 54 -1.27 12.88 9.83
C ARG A 54 -1.10 14.26 9.19
N ASN A 55 -0.57 14.32 7.98
CA ASN A 55 -0.22 15.56 7.29
C ASN A 55 -0.64 15.51 5.82
N PRO A 56 -1.97 15.50 5.54
CA PRO A 56 -2.49 15.23 4.20
C PRO A 56 -2.19 16.33 3.19
N ASP A 57 -1.88 17.55 3.64
CA ASP A 57 -1.54 18.69 2.78
C ASP A 57 -0.05 18.74 2.39
N GLU A 58 0.81 18.04 3.13
CA GLU A 58 2.25 18.04 2.91
C GLU A 58 2.66 17.08 1.78
N GLU A 59 3.01 17.64 0.62
CA GLU A 59 3.23 16.90 -0.63
C GLU A 59 4.35 15.85 -0.52
N LYS A 60 5.42 16.14 0.23
CA LYS A 60 6.54 15.19 0.38
C LYS A 60 6.10 13.85 0.96
N TYR A 61 5.00 13.80 1.71
CA TYR A 61 4.45 12.55 2.25
C TYR A 61 3.56 11.81 1.27
N ARG A 62 3.01 12.50 0.27
CA ARG A 62 2.20 11.92 -0.81
C ARG A 62 3.03 11.47 -2.01
N LYS A 63 4.36 11.60 -1.96
CA LYS A 63 5.27 11.28 -3.07
C LYS A 63 6.32 10.26 -2.65
N ILE A 64 6.41 9.15 -3.38
CA ILE A 64 7.36 8.06 -3.12
C ILE A 64 8.21 7.85 -4.37
N ARG A 65 9.54 7.88 -4.22
CA ARG A 65 10.47 7.65 -5.33
C ARG A 65 10.72 6.15 -5.53
N LEU A 66 10.30 5.63 -6.67
CA LEU A 66 10.47 4.23 -7.06
C LEU A 66 11.95 3.83 -7.15
N THR A 67 12.86 4.70 -7.59
CA THR A 67 14.30 4.38 -7.66
C THR A 67 15.05 4.49 -6.34
N ASN A 68 14.36 4.80 -5.23
CA ASN A 68 15.02 4.77 -3.93
C ASN A 68 15.34 3.33 -3.52
N GLN A 69 16.62 3.02 -3.29
CA GLN A 69 17.06 1.66 -2.95
C GLN A 69 16.39 1.14 -1.67
N SER A 70 16.29 1.97 -0.63
CA SER A 70 15.61 1.58 0.60
C SER A 70 14.13 1.28 0.40
N PHE A 71 13.46 1.99 -0.53
CA PHE A 71 12.10 1.66 -0.93
C PHE A 71 12.05 0.33 -1.69
N GLN A 72 12.93 0.11 -2.67
CA GLN A 72 13.01 -1.12 -3.44
C GLN A 72 13.26 -2.36 -2.57
N ASP A 73 14.22 -2.28 -1.65
CA ASP A 73 14.59 -3.38 -0.76
C ASP A 73 13.48 -3.76 0.22
N ARG A 74 12.60 -2.81 0.56
CA ARG A 74 11.57 -2.97 1.61
C ARG A 74 10.16 -3.12 1.08
N VAL A 75 9.83 -2.58 -0.08
CA VAL A 75 8.46 -2.52 -0.60
C VAL A 75 8.44 -2.67 -2.12
N GLY A 76 9.28 -1.92 -2.84
CA GLY A 76 9.19 -1.80 -4.30
C GLY A 76 9.48 -3.09 -5.08
N SER A 77 10.28 -3.99 -4.51
CA SER A 77 10.53 -5.33 -5.08
C SER A 77 9.43 -6.35 -4.79
N PHE A 78 8.47 -6.01 -3.92
CA PHE A 78 7.34 -6.88 -3.59
C PHE A 78 6.10 -6.48 -4.37
N LYS A 79 5.59 -7.40 -5.20
CA LYS A 79 4.34 -7.17 -5.96
C LYS A 79 3.19 -6.68 -5.05
N GLY A 80 2.95 -7.38 -3.94
CA GLY A 80 1.94 -7.00 -2.95
C GLY A 80 2.23 -5.68 -2.23
N GLY A 81 3.48 -5.19 -2.24
CA GLY A 81 3.84 -3.90 -1.65
C GLY A 81 3.39 -2.71 -2.51
N ILE A 82 3.54 -2.81 -3.84
CA ILE A 82 3.07 -1.77 -4.76
C ILE A 82 1.54 -1.80 -4.90
N GLU A 83 0.94 -2.97 -5.04
CA GLU A 83 -0.52 -3.12 -5.12
C GLU A 83 -1.21 -2.55 -3.88
N PHE A 84 -0.61 -2.74 -2.68
CA PHE A 84 -1.12 -2.13 -1.46
C PHE A 84 -1.13 -0.60 -1.51
N LEU A 85 -0.09 0.03 -2.06
CA LEU A 85 -0.03 1.49 -2.21
C LEU A 85 -1.05 1.98 -3.23
N GLU A 86 -1.25 1.25 -4.32
CA GLU A 86 -2.28 1.54 -5.33
C GLU A 86 -3.70 1.47 -4.72
N LEU A 87 -3.98 0.51 -3.83
CA LEU A 87 -5.23 0.46 -3.06
C LEU A 87 -5.40 1.65 -2.09
N CYS A 88 -4.31 2.32 -1.71
CA CYS A 88 -4.29 3.55 -0.92
C CYS A 88 -4.37 4.82 -1.78
N GLU A 89 -4.75 4.69 -3.07
CA GLU A 89 -4.85 5.79 -4.05
C GLU A 89 -3.50 6.40 -4.49
N PHE A 90 -2.37 5.72 -4.24
CA PHE A 90 -1.11 6.11 -4.88
C PHE A 90 -1.10 5.64 -6.32
N GLU A 91 -0.77 6.55 -7.23
CA GLU A 91 -0.76 6.29 -8.66
C GLU A 91 0.66 6.37 -9.19
N ARG A 92 0.99 5.49 -10.13
CA ARG A 92 2.22 5.63 -10.90
C ARG A 92 2.08 6.84 -11.80
N VAL A 93 2.96 7.81 -11.62
CA VAL A 93 2.99 8.99 -12.50
C VAL A 93 3.67 8.58 -13.80
N GLU A 94 2.90 8.60 -14.89
CA GLU A 94 3.35 8.19 -16.23
C GLU A 94 4.63 8.93 -16.65
N GLY A 95 5.58 8.20 -17.23
CA GLY A 95 6.88 8.75 -17.64
C GLY A 95 7.80 9.17 -16.48
N SER A 96 7.49 8.79 -15.23
CA SER A 96 8.28 9.16 -14.06
C SER A 96 8.66 7.98 -13.17
N GLU A 97 9.60 8.22 -12.25
CA GLU A 97 10.03 7.27 -11.24
C GLU A 97 9.29 7.45 -9.90
N PHE A 98 8.03 7.91 -9.91
CA PHE A 98 7.29 8.22 -8.69
C PHE A 98 5.93 7.52 -8.62
N LEU A 99 5.60 7.09 -7.40
CA LEU A 99 4.22 6.94 -6.96
C LEU A 99 3.78 8.24 -6.30
N PHE A 100 2.58 8.70 -6.61
CA PHE A 100 2.03 9.93 -6.09
C PHE A 100 0.57 9.75 -5.67
N LEU A 101 0.20 10.28 -4.52
CA LEU A 101 -1.18 10.34 -4.05
C LEU A 101 -1.73 11.77 -4.28
N PRO A 102 -2.60 11.99 -5.28
CA PRO A 102 -3.20 13.29 -5.53
C PRO A 102 -3.97 13.80 -4.32
N ARG A 103 -3.94 15.12 -4.08
CA ARG A 103 -4.53 15.72 -2.88
C ARG A 103 -6.05 15.48 -2.77
N ASP A 104 -6.72 15.46 -3.91
CA ASP A 104 -8.14 15.20 -4.11
C ASP A 104 -8.52 13.73 -3.96
N LYS A 105 -7.56 12.80 -4.06
CA LYS A 105 -7.73 11.36 -3.83
C LYS A 105 -7.39 10.91 -2.41
N VAL A 106 -7.00 11.83 -1.52
CA VAL A 106 -6.75 11.50 -0.12
C VAL A 106 -8.07 11.12 0.56
N ASP A 107 -8.30 9.82 0.71
CA ASP A 107 -9.44 9.25 1.43
C ASP A 107 -9.01 8.75 2.82
N MET A 108 -9.43 9.48 3.86
CA MET A 108 -9.08 9.15 5.24
C MET A 108 -9.67 7.80 5.70
N ALA A 109 -10.81 7.37 5.17
CA ALA A 109 -11.36 6.06 5.50
C ALA A 109 -10.46 4.96 4.96
N VAL A 110 -9.99 5.10 3.72
CA VAL A 110 -9.04 4.16 3.09
C VAL A 110 -7.71 4.14 3.84
N LEU A 111 -7.15 5.31 4.18
CA LEU A 111 -5.88 5.39 4.92
C LEU A 111 -5.99 4.79 6.34
N ASN A 112 -7.12 5.00 7.01
CA ASN A 112 -7.37 4.40 8.33
C ASN A 112 -7.51 2.88 8.23
N SER A 113 -8.23 2.37 7.24
CA SER A 113 -8.32 0.92 6.97
C SER A 113 -6.94 0.32 6.67
N ALA A 114 -6.14 0.96 5.82
CA ALA A 114 -4.77 0.54 5.52
C ALA A 114 -3.90 0.47 6.79
N GLY A 115 -3.99 1.51 7.64
CA GLY A 115 -3.29 1.54 8.92
C GLY A 115 -3.71 0.41 9.86
N SER A 116 -5.01 0.14 9.98
CA SER A 116 -5.52 -0.97 10.80
C SER A 116 -5.08 -2.35 10.31
N GLU A 117 -5.11 -2.58 8.99
CA GLU A 117 -4.66 -3.84 8.40
C GLU A 117 -3.16 -4.08 8.62
N LEU A 118 -2.34 -3.06 8.43
CA LEU A 118 -0.90 -3.12 8.68
C LEU A 118 -0.58 -3.34 10.17
N ASP A 119 -1.26 -2.61 11.06
CA ASP A 119 -1.06 -2.75 12.51
C ASP A 119 -1.45 -4.17 12.99
N SER A 120 -2.57 -4.69 12.49
CA SER A 120 -2.99 -6.07 12.72
C SER A 120 -1.95 -7.07 12.22
N ALA A 121 -1.46 -6.90 10.99
CA ALA A 121 -0.46 -7.79 10.39
C ALA A 121 0.90 -7.78 11.13
N ILE A 122 1.29 -6.64 11.70
CA ILE A 122 2.54 -6.50 12.46
C ILE A 122 2.42 -7.12 13.87
N LYS A 123 1.26 -6.98 14.52
CA LYS A 123 1.05 -7.42 15.91
C LYS A 123 0.57 -8.86 16.03
N ASN A 124 -0.13 -9.38 15.02
CA ASN A 124 -0.71 -10.71 15.07
C ASN A 124 0.29 -11.78 14.57
N PRO A 125 0.80 -12.67 15.46
CA PRO A 125 1.73 -13.73 15.07
C PRO A 125 1.11 -14.73 14.07
N PHE A 126 -0.22 -14.87 14.09
CA PHE A 126 -0.98 -15.76 13.19
C PHE A 126 -1.44 -15.08 11.90
N PHE A 127 -1.05 -13.83 11.65
CA PHE A 127 -1.43 -13.15 10.40
C PHE A 127 -0.97 -13.97 9.18
N GLY A 128 -1.88 -14.23 8.25
CA GLY A 128 -1.59 -14.95 7.01
C GLY A 128 -1.37 -16.47 7.15
N VAL A 129 -1.65 -17.05 8.32
CA VAL A 129 -1.71 -18.50 8.53
C VAL A 129 -3.12 -18.97 8.15
N LEU A 130 -3.24 -19.63 7.00
CA LEU A 130 -4.40 -20.42 6.56
C LEU A 130 -3.89 -21.68 5.87
#